data_AF-A0AAV4G2E0-F1
#
_entry.id   AF-A0AAV4G2E0-F1
#
_cell.length_a   1.000
_cell.length_b   1.000
_cell.length_c   1.000
_cell.angle_alpha   90.00
_cell.angle_beta   90.00
_cell.angle_gamma   90.00
#
_symmetry.space_group_name_H-M   'P 1'
#
loop_
_entity.id
_entity.type
_entity.pdbx_description
1 polymer ?
#
loop_
_entity_poly.entity_id
_entity_poly.type
_entity_poly.pdbx_seq_one_letter_code
_entity_poly.pdbx_strand_id
1 'polypeptide(L)'
;MTMMEVKRKVKSSQPQTQTVTLWTQSGVEKLQDCLETTHWDAFLSADTTIDDFTDTVYSYIKFCEELCLPTKQIKRYPNSKVWFNNEVRQKIKDKDIAYRNKNNNPETFRTTKLELRKCIETSKKIQRDKLEAAFSAKDSKKLWAQMSLITQYKKERQSADSEDSSLPDKLNEFYARFDRENTSIPVPLPCDNQDPPFLVTEQETRRALTRLDMNKAAGPDNIKPRLLKTCSKQLASVFTFIFNWSLTTSTIPYNDNDGG
;
A
#
# COMPACT_ATOMS: atom_id res chain seq x y z
N MET A 1 39.31 -18.26 -0.34
CA MET A 1 38.29 -17.62 -1.20
C MET A 1 37.98 -16.25 -0.62
N THR A 2 38.61 -15.22 -1.14
CA THR A 2 38.62 -13.85 -0.59
C THR A 2 37.32 -13.16 -0.99
N MET A 3 36.44 -12.84 -0.04
CA MET A 3 35.26 -12.02 -0.31
C MET A 3 35.71 -10.62 -0.76
N MET A 4 35.49 -10.29 -2.04
CA MET A 4 35.64 -8.93 -2.53
C MET A 4 34.61 -8.03 -1.84
N GLU A 5 35.07 -7.14 -0.96
CA GLU A 5 34.25 -6.05 -0.44
C GLU A 5 33.94 -5.07 -1.58
N VAL A 6 32.79 -5.25 -2.23
CA VAL A 6 32.26 -4.26 -3.19
C VAL A 6 31.82 -3.03 -2.40
N LYS A 7 32.72 -2.07 -2.17
CA LYS A 7 32.42 -0.76 -1.60
C LYS A 7 31.86 0.16 -2.68
N ARG A 8 30.58 0.00 -3.01
CA ARG A 8 29.87 0.99 -3.83
C ARG A 8 29.77 2.30 -3.04
N LYS A 9 30.35 3.39 -3.54
CA LYS A 9 30.10 4.75 -3.02
C LYS A 9 28.62 5.06 -3.28
N VAL A 10 27.78 4.87 -2.27
CA VAL A 10 26.37 5.23 -2.38
C VAL A 10 26.26 6.75 -2.22
N LYS A 11 25.70 7.43 -3.22
CA LYS A 11 25.43 8.87 -3.17
C LYS A 11 24.54 9.14 -1.95
N SER A 12 24.97 10.06 -1.07
CA SER A 12 24.18 10.49 0.07
C SER A 12 23.00 11.32 -0.45
N SER A 13 21.79 10.76 -0.43
CA SER A 13 20.56 11.52 -0.64
C SER A 13 20.04 12.09 0.69
N GLN A 14 19.27 13.17 0.62
CA GLN A 14 18.69 13.77 1.82
C GLN A 14 17.61 12.86 2.43
N PRO A 15 17.42 12.88 3.76
CA PRO A 15 16.33 12.16 4.41
C PRO A 15 14.97 12.57 3.84
N GLN A 16 14.15 11.59 3.45
CA GLN A 16 12.80 11.84 2.97
C GLN A 16 11.83 11.75 4.13
N THR A 17 10.97 12.76 4.28
CA THR A 17 9.84 12.72 5.21
C THR A 17 8.66 12.06 4.51
N GLN A 18 8.06 11.06 5.15
CA GLN A 18 6.85 10.40 4.69
C GLN A 18 5.78 10.49 5.76
N THR A 19 4.56 10.84 5.37
CA THR A 19 3.38 10.77 6.23
C THR A 19 2.81 9.37 6.17
N VAL A 20 2.59 8.75 7.34
CA VAL A 20 2.04 7.39 7.44
C VAL A 20 0.82 7.41 8.35
N THR A 21 -0.29 6.84 7.89
CA THR A 21 -1.51 6.62 8.68
C THR A 21 -1.26 5.54 9.74
N LEU A 22 -1.62 5.82 10.99
CA LEU A 22 -1.48 4.90 12.11
C LEU A 22 -2.77 4.09 12.30
N TRP A 23 -2.70 2.83 11.92
CA TRP A 23 -3.78 1.85 12.08
C TRP A 23 -3.79 1.28 13.51
N THR A 24 -4.15 2.11 14.48
CA THR A 24 -4.34 1.67 15.87
C THR A 24 -5.69 0.97 16.03
N GLN A 25 -5.81 0.06 17.00
CA GLN A 25 -7.05 -0.67 17.25
C GLN A 25 -8.24 0.29 17.49
N SER A 26 -8.05 1.26 18.39
CA SER A 26 -9.08 2.28 18.68
C SER A 26 -9.43 3.15 17.47
N GLY A 27 -8.46 3.51 16.63
CA GLY A 27 -8.74 4.27 15.41
C GLY A 27 -9.52 3.45 14.37
N VAL A 28 -9.23 2.15 14.27
CA VAL A 28 -9.96 1.24 13.38
C VAL A 28 -11.40 1.04 13.84
N GLU A 29 -11.61 0.83 15.14
CA GLU A 29 -12.96 0.70 15.73
C GLU A 29 -13.79 1.95 15.45
N LYS A 30 -13.25 3.14 15.72
CA LYS A 30 -13.91 4.42 15.40
C LYS A 30 -14.25 4.56 13.92
N LEU A 31 -13.34 4.15 13.03
CA LEU A 31 -13.57 4.19 11.59
C LEU A 31 -14.71 3.25 11.18
N GLN A 32 -14.73 2.04 11.73
CA GLN A 32 -15.79 1.06 11.48
C GLN A 32 -17.13 1.58 12.01
N ASP A 33 -17.18 2.11 13.23
CA ASP A 33 -18.41 2.67 13.81
C ASP A 33 -18.91 3.88 12.99
N CYS A 34 -18.01 4.75 12.53
CA CYS A 34 -18.36 5.89 11.69
C CYS A 34 -19.01 5.45 10.37
N LEU A 35 -18.45 4.43 9.71
CA LEU A 35 -18.96 3.91 8.44
C LEU A 35 -20.22 3.04 8.62
N GLU A 36 -20.37 2.35 9.74
CA GLU A 36 -21.56 1.53 10.03
C GLU A 36 -22.78 2.40 10.37
N THR A 37 -22.57 3.59 10.96
CA THR A 37 -23.63 4.56 11.26
C THR A 37 -23.96 5.50 10.09
N THR A 38 -23.26 5.39 8.96
CA THR A 38 -23.50 6.22 7.79
C THR A 38 -24.77 5.81 7.06
N HIS A 39 -25.67 6.76 6.87
CA HIS A 39 -26.85 6.64 6.02
C HIS A 39 -26.48 6.99 4.57
N TRP A 40 -26.04 5.99 3.80
CA TRP A 40 -25.59 6.17 2.42
C TRP A 40 -26.69 6.68 1.47
N ASP A 41 -27.94 6.35 1.79
CA ASP A 41 -29.14 6.83 1.10
C ASP A 41 -29.33 8.34 1.20
N ALA A 42 -28.81 8.99 2.24
CA ALA A 42 -28.86 10.44 2.37
C ALA A 42 -28.05 11.18 1.28
N PHE A 43 -27.14 10.48 0.59
CA PHE A 43 -26.38 11.04 -0.53
C PHE A 43 -27.09 10.91 -1.89
N LEU A 44 -28.27 10.27 -1.93
CA LEU A 44 -29.06 10.13 -3.14
C LEU A 44 -30.08 11.27 -3.27
N SER A 45 -30.12 11.89 -4.44
CA SER A 45 -31.16 12.83 -4.87
C SER A 45 -31.75 12.39 -6.22
N ALA A 46 -32.87 12.99 -6.63
CA ALA A 46 -33.55 12.62 -7.87
C ALA A 46 -32.67 12.80 -9.13
N ASP A 47 -31.72 13.73 -9.08
CA ASP A 47 -30.84 14.06 -10.21
C ASP A 47 -29.41 13.50 -10.03
N THR A 48 -29.16 12.72 -8.97
CA THR A 48 -27.81 12.19 -8.68
C THR A 48 -27.40 11.17 -9.73
N THR A 49 -26.29 11.44 -10.41
CA THR A 49 -25.68 10.47 -11.32
C THR A 49 -24.86 9.44 -10.55
N ILE A 50 -24.52 8.32 -11.22
CA ILE A 50 -23.63 7.33 -10.63
C ILE A 50 -22.25 7.93 -10.29
N ASP A 51 -21.76 8.85 -11.12
CA ASP A 51 -20.49 9.55 -10.93
C ASP A 51 -20.54 10.39 -9.64
N ASP A 52 -21.54 11.27 -9.51
CA ASP A 52 -21.73 12.12 -8.33
C ASP A 52 -21.86 11.31 -7.04
N PHE A 53 -22.60 10.20 -7.10
CA PHE A 53 -22.76 9.32 -5.95
C PHE A 53 -21.45 8.64 -5.58
N THR A 54 -20.71 8.10 -6.55
CA THR A 54 -19.42 7.45 -6.29
C THR A 54 -18.38 8.42 -5.75
N ASP A 55 -18.29 9.64 -6.30
CA ASP A 55 -17.38 10.67 -5.80
C ASP A 55 -17.73 11.08 -4.37
N THR A 56 -19.03 11.28 -4.09
CA THR A 56 -19.51 11.61 -2.73
C THR A 56 -19.16 10.50 -1.74
N VAL A 57 -19.40 9.24 -2.09
CA VAL A 57 -19.07 8.06 -1.26
C VAL A 57 -17.56 8.00 -1.00
N TYR A 58 -16.72 8.17 -2.03
CA TYR A 58 -15.27 8.11 -1.90
C TYR A 58 -14.72 9.27 -1.06
N SER A 59 -15.21 10.48 -1.31
CA SER A 59 -14.86 11.68 -0.54
C SER A 59 -15.24 11.53 0.93
N TYR A 60 -16.43 10.97 1.21
CA TYR A 60 -16.86 10.70 2.58
C TYR A 60 -16.02 9.61 3.27
N ILE A 61 -15.71 8.50 2.58
CA ILE A 61 -14.83 7.45 3.12
C ILE A 61 -13.45 8.03 3.47
N LYS A 62 -12.90 8.90 2.61
CA LYS A 62 -11.62 9.57 2.85
C LYS A 62 -11.71 10.51 4.05
N PHE A 63 -12.81 11.27 4.18
CA PHE A 63 -13.07 12.11 5.35
C PHE A 63 -13.11 11.28 6.64
N CYS A 64 -13.79 10.13 6.65
CA CYS A 64 -13.79 9.20 7.78
C CYS A 64 -12.38 8.66 8.08
N GLU A 65 -11.59 8.33 7.06
CA GLU A 65 -10.19 7.92 7.24
C GLU A 65 -9.38 8.99 7.98
N GLU A 66 -9.48 10.24 7.53
CA GLU A 66 -8.74 11.39 8.08
C GLU A 66 -9.23 11.76 9.50
N LEU A 67 -10.53 11.61 9.77
CA LEU A 67 -11.13 11.89 11.07
C LEU A 67 -10.75 10.84 12.13
N CYS A 68 -10.75 9.57 11.75
CA CYS A 68 -10.60 8.46 12.70
C CYS A 68 -9.15 7.99 12.86
N LEU A 69 -8.30 8.12 11.82
CA LEU A 69 -6.95 7.57 11.83
C LEU A 69 -5.88 8.67 11.96
N PRO A 70 -5.13 8.73 13.08
CA PRO A 70 -4.07 9.71 13.22
C PRO A 70 -2.93 9.43 12.23
N THR A 71 -2.31 10.50 11.72
CA THR A 71 -1.13 10.39 10.87
C THR A 71 0.14 10.73 11.64
N LYS A 72 1.27 10.15 11.21
CA LYS A 72 2.58 10.42 11.77
C LYS A 72 3.60 10.64 10.68
N GLN A 73 4.38 11.70 10.81
CA GLN A 73 5.53 11.92 9.95
C GLN A 73 6.71 11.05 10.41
N ILE A 74 7.28 10.31 9.48
CA ILE A 74 8.48 9.51 9.68
C ILE A 74 9.58 10.02 8.74
N LYS A 75 10.78 10.23 9.30
CA LYS A 75 11.98 10.49 8.51
C LYS A 75 12.59 9.16 8.10
N ARG A 76 12.67 8.90 6.80
CA ARG A 76 13.42 7.78 6.23
C ARG A 76 14.77 8.27 5.77
N TYR A 77 15.81 7.68 6.36
CA TYR A 77 17.19 7.95 6.00
C TYR A 77 17.63 7.03 4.87
N PRO A 78 18.12 7.58 3.76
CA PRO A 78 18.87 6.82 2.78
C PRO A 78 20.03 6.10 3.47
N ASN A 79 20.32 4.88 3.04
CA ASN A 79 21.36 4.03 3.61
C ASN A 79 21.14 3.61 5.07
N SER A 80 19.88 3.57 5.53
CA SER A 80 19.56 2.97 6.84
C SER A 80 20.01 1.52 6.88
N LYS A 81 21.06 1.25 7.66
CA LYS A 81 21.61 -0.10 7.82
C LYS A 81 20.52 -1.01 8.41
N VAL A 82 20.31 -2.18 7.84
CA VAL A 82 19.20 -3.08 8.22
C VAL A 82 19.29 -3.57 9.66
N TRP A 83 20.51 -3.76 10.17
CA TRP A 83 20.75 -4.06 11.58
C TRP A 83 20.40 -2.89 12.53
N PHE A 84 20.20 -1.68 12.02
CA PHE A 84 19.83 -0.50 12.80
C PHE A 84 18.31 -0.46 13.01
N ASN A 85 17.82 -1.34 13.88
CA ASN A 85 16.40 -1.48 14.21
C ASN A 85 15.97 -0.56 15.37
N ASN A 86 14.73 -0.72 15.87
CA ASN A 86 14.21 0.07 16.99
C ASN A 86 14.91 -0.25 18.32
N GLU A 87 15.31 -1.50 18.52
CA GLU A 87 16.00 -1.95 19.73
C GLU A 87 17.40 -1.31 19.85
N VAL A 88 18.18 -1.32 18.77
CA VAL A 88 19.47 -0.62 18.71
C VAL A 88 19.29 0.88 18.96
N ARG A 89 18.24 1.50 18.39
CA ARG A 89 17.91 2.91 18.67
C ARG A 89 17.60 3.17 20.13
N GLN A 90 16.87 2.27 20.79
CA GLN A 90 16.56 2.40 22.21
C GLN A 90 17.84 2.28 23.06
N LYS A 91 18.69 1.28 22.80
CA LYS A 91 19.97 1.12 23.51
C LYS A 91 20.93 2.30 23.31
N ILE A 92 20.90 2.97 22.15
CA ILE A 92 21.65 4.23 21.95
C ILE A 92 21.12 5.32 22.88
N LYS A 93 19.80 5.50 22.95
CA LYS A 93 19.18 6.47 23.86
C LYS A 93 19.50 6.18 25.32
N ASP A 94 19.39 4.92 25.74
CA ASP A 94 19.67 4.51 27.13
C ASP A 94 21.13 4.82 27.48
N LYS A 95 22.07 4.51 26.58
CA LYS A 95 23.49 4.86 26.74
C LYS A 95 23.71 6.38 26.77
N ASP A 96 23.00 7.15 25.95
CA ASP A 96 23.13 8.62 25.94
C ASP A 96 22.57 9.27 27.22
N ILE A 97 21.49 8.72 27.77
CA ILE A 97 20.95 9.12 29.08
C ILE A 97 21.96 8.78 30.18
N ALA A 98 22.49 7.55 30.19
CA ALA A 98 23.49 7.12 31.16
C ALA A 98 24.80 7.93 31.04
N TYR A 99 25.18 8.36 29.83
CA TYR A 99 26.35 9.21 29.61
C TYR A 99 26.18 10.60 30.26
N ARG A 100 25.00 11.21 30.14
CA ARG A 100 24.70 12.51 30.77
C ARG A 100 24.77 12.44 32.30
N ASN A 101 24.39 11.30 32.88
CA ASN A 101 24.40 11.05 34.32
C ASN A 101 25.66 10.31 34.81
N LYS A 102 26.71 10.21 33.97
CA LYS A 102 27.87 9.35 34.21
C LYS A 102 28.63 9.69 35.49
N ASN A 103 28.68 10.96 35.87
CA ASN A 103 29.37 11.40 37.09
C ASN A 103 28.70 10.85 38.36
N ASN A 104 27.39 10.65 38.34
CA ASN A 104 26.63 10.13 39.47
C ASN A 104 26.54 8.59 39.46
N ASN A 105 26.55 7.97 38.28
CA ASN A 105 26.39 6.52 38.17
C ASN A 105 27.25 5.91 37.04
N PRO A 106 28.57 5.74 37.25
CA PRO A 106 29.50 5.26 36.22
C PRO A 106 29.23 3.81 35.80
N GLU A 107 28.68 2.97 36.68
CA GLU A 107 28.35 1.58 36.38
C GLU A 107 27.18 1.47 35.39
N THR A 108 26.13 2.29 35.53
CA THR A 108 25.03 2.30 34.54
C THR A 108 25.50 2.64 33.13
N PHE A 109 26.48 3.55 32.99
CA PHE A 109 27.08 3.86 31.70
C PHE A 109 27.88 2.68 31.13
N ARG A 110 28.62 1.94 31.96
CA ARG A 110 29.35 0.74 31.54
C ARG A 110 28.39 -0.35 31.06
N THR A 111 27.32 -0.62 31.82
CA THR A 111 26.31 -1.63 31.50
C THR A 111 25.57 -1.29 30.20
N THR A 112 25.01 -0.09 30.09
CA THR A 112 24.29 0.34 28.87
C THR A 112 25.20 0.36 27.63
N LYS A 113 26.48 0.71 27.78
CA LYS A 113 27.47 0.62 26.70
C LYS A 113 27.74 -0.82 26.26
N LEU A 114 27.84 -1.76 27.20
CA LEU A 114 28.01 -3.18 26.91
C LEU A 114 26.77 -3.76 26.23
N GLU A 115 25.58 -3.44 26.74
CA GLU A 115 24.31 -3.85 26.17
C GLU A 115 24.12 -3.35 24.74
N LEU A 116 24.48 -2.09 24.47
CA LEU A 116 24.45 -1.55 23.10
C LEU A 116 25.36 -2.35 22.17
N ARG A 117 26.58 -2.68 22.60
CA ARG A 117 27.50 -3.50 21.79
C ARG A 117 26.91 -4.88 21.48
N LYS A 118 26.40 -5.56 22.52
CA LYS A 118 25.74 -6.88 22.38
C LYS A 118 24.53 -6.82 21.45
N CYS A 119 23.70 -5.79 21.59
CA CYS A 119 22.52 -5.59 20.74
C CYS A 119 22.90 -5.36 19.26
N ILE A 120 23.94 -4.56 18.99
CA ILE A 120 24.45 -4.35 17.62
C ILE A 120 25.00 -5.66 17.04
N GLU A 121 25.79 -6.41 17.80
CA GLU A 121 26.37 -7.68 17.35
C GLU A 121 25.28 -8.71 17.05
N THR A 122 24.31 -8.86 17.96
CA THR A 122 23.16 -9.76 17.79
C THR A 122 22.32 -9.35 16.58
N SER A 123 22.04 -8.06 16.41
CA SER A 123 21.26 -7.56 15.25
C SER A 123 21.97 -7.80 13.93
N LYS A 124 23.30 -7.63 13.87
CA LYS A 124 24.10 -7.96 12.69
C LYS A 124 24.11 -9.47 12.41
N LYS A 125 24.24 -10.30 13.44
CA LYS A 125 24.20 -11.76 13.32
C LYS A 125 22.85 -12.22 12.77
N ILE A 126 21.73 -11.78 13.35
CA ILE A 126 20.38 -12.09 12.86
C ILE A 126 20.24 -11.78 11.37
N GLN A 127 20.78 -10.63 10.92
CA GLN A 127 20.71 -10.26 9.52
C GLN A 127 21.57 -11.16 8.63
N ARG A 128 22.78 -11.53 9.07
CA ARG A 128 23.65 -12.49 8.37
C ARG A 128 22.96 -13.85 8.25
N ASP A 129 22.45 -14.38 9.36
CA ASP A 129 21.78 -15.68 9.43
C ASP A 129 20.56 -15.72 8.50
N LYS A 130 19.79 -14.62 8.39
CA LYS A 130 18.68 -14.49 7.43
C LYS A 130 19.13 -14.58 5.97
N LEU A 131 20.26 -13.95 5.64
CA LEU A 131 20.81 -13.99 4.29
C LEU A 131 21.33 -15.38 3.95
N GLU A 132 22.06 -16.01 4.87
CA GLU A 132 22.57 -17.37 4.73
C GLU A 132 21.42 -18.38 4.60
N ALA A 133 20.39 -18.27 5.43
CA ALA A 133 19.21 -19.14 5.34
C ALA A 133 18.48 -18.99 3.99
N ALA A 134 18.33 -17.77 3.47
CA ALA A 134 17.73 -17.54 2.16
C ALA A 134 18.57 -18.14 1.02
N PHE A 135 19.91 -18.06 1.15
CA PHE A 135 20.85 -18.68 0.22
C PHE A 135 20.76 -20.20 0.24
N SER A 136 20.80 -20.81 1.43
CA SER A 136 20.68 -22.26 1.62
C SER A 136 19.34 -22.81 1.14
N ALA A 137 18.25 -22.06 1.34
CA ALA A 137 16.91 -22.44 0.88
C ALA A 137 16.71 -22.32 -0.65
N LYS A 138 17.70 -21.80 -1.39
CA LYS A 138 17.59 -21.47 -2.82
C LYS A 138 16.37 -20.59 -3.16
N ASP A 139 15.91 -19.78 -2.20
CA ASP A 139 14.78 -18.88 -2.37
C ASP A 139 15.26 -17.57 -3.00
N SER A 140 15.25 -17.54 -4.34
CA SER A 140 15.73 -16.40 -5.12
C SER A 140 15.02 -15.10 -4.76
N LYS A 141 13.70 -15.14 -4.49
CA LYS A 141 12.90 -13.97 -4.13
C LYS A 141 13.34 -13.39 -2.79
N LYS A 142 13.49 -14.22 -1.75
CA LYS A 142 13.98 -13.76 -0.44
C LYS A 142 15.41 -13.26 -0.52
N LEU A 143 16.28 -13.97 -1.24
CA LEU A 143 17.67 -13.55 -1.43
C LEU A 143 17.75 -12.19 -2.12
N TRP A 144 16.98 -11.99 -3.19
CA TRP A 144 16.94 -10.70 -3.89
C TRP A 144 16.39 -9.58 -3.00
N ALA A 145 15.37 -9.85 -2.19
CA ALA A 145 14.84 -8.90 -1.22
C ALA A 145 15.91 -8.50 -0.18
N GLN A 146 16.67 -9.45 0.37
CA GLN A 146 17.76 -9.16 1.30
C GLN A 146 18.91 -8.38 0.63
N MET A 147 19.28 -8.78 -0.59
CA MET A 147 20.36 -8.12 -1.34
C MET A 147 20.00 -6.69 -1.71
N SER A 148 18.76 -6.45 -2.18
CA SER A 148 18.22 -5.11 -2.43
C SER A 148 18.22 -4.26 -1.17
N LEU A 149 17.87 -4.84 -0.02
CA LEU A 149 17.84 -4.13 1.25
C LEU A 149 19.24 -3.73 1.75
N ILE A 150 20.25 -4.59 1.56
CA ILE A 150 21.66 -4.32 1.93
C ILE A 150 22.29 -3.28 0.99
N THR A 151 22.11 -3.47 -0.31
CA THR A 151 22.69 -2.59 -1.34
C THR A 151 21.91 -1.30 -1.49
N GLN A 152 20.69 -1.24 -0.94
CA GLN A 152 19.68 -0.23 -1.19
C GLN A 152 19.46 0.04 -2.66
N TYR A 153 19.68 -1.00 -3.48
CA TYR A 153 19.40 -0.95 -4.89
C TYR A 153 17.89 -0.84 -5.08
N LYS A 154 17.44 0.39 -5.30
CA LYS A 154 16.19 0.69 -5.95
C LYS A 154 16.52 0.75 -7.43
N LYS A 155 16.00 -0.20 -8.21
CA LYS A 155 15.94 -0.01 -9.66
C LYS A 155 15.24 1.32 -9.86
N GLU A 156 15.90 2.30 -10.48
CA GLU A 156 15.19 3.43 -11.05
C GLU A 156 14.11 2.81 -11.93
N ARG A 157 12.84 2.98 -11.54
CA ARG A 157 11.78 2.80 -12.52
C ARG A 157 12.14 3.83 -13.56
N GLN A 158 12.65 3.38 -14.70
CA GLN A 158 12.54 4.19 -15.91
C GLN A 158 11.06 4.55 -15.93
N SER A 159 10.76 5.84 -15.83
CA SER A 159 9.39 6.27 -16.01
C SER A 159 8.93 5.65 -17.33
N ALA A 160 7.67 5.24 -17.37
CA ALA A 160 7.05 4.93 -18.65
C ALA A 160 6.82 6.23 -19.46
N ASP A 161 7.55 7.31 -19.14
CA ASP A 161 7.86 8.36 -20.10
C ASP A 161 8.74 7.70 -21.16
N SER A 162 8.11 6.98 -22.09
CA SER A 162 8.66 7.03 -23.44
C SER A 162 8.84 8.52 -23.75
N GLU A 163 10.02 8.90 -24.24
CA GLU A 163 10.24 10.23 -24.81
C GLU A 163 9.20 10.57 -25.90
N ASP A 164 8.50 9.54 -26.38
CA ASP A 164 7.34 9.58 -27.24
C ASP A 164 6.02 9.40 -26.45
N SER A 165 5.37 10.50 -26.08
CA SER A 165 4.05 10.48 -25.43
C SER A 165 2.95 9.80 -26.26
N SER A 166 3.19 9.57 -27.56
CA SER A 166 2.26 8.87 -28.46
C SER A 166 2.44 7.34 -28.47
N LEU A 167 3.40 6.78 -27.72
CA LEU A 167 3.63 5.34 -27.68
C LEU A 167 2.39 4.54 -27.25
N PRO A 168 1.62 4.93 -26.22
CA PRO A 168 0.39 4.23 -25.85
C PRO A 168 -0.62 4.20 -27.00
N ASP A 169 -0.79 5.32 -27.70
CA ASP A 169 -1.70 5.42 -28.85
C ASP A 169 -1.25 4.55 -30.02
N LYS A 170 0.06 4.53 -30.32
CA LYS A 170 0.65 3.64 -31.34
C LYS A 170 0.48 2.17 -31.00
N LEU A 171 0.62 1.80 -29.72
CA LEU A 171 0.37 0.43 -29.26
C LEU A 171 -1.11 0.08 -29.36
N ASN A 172 -1.99 0.98 -28.93
CA ASN A 172 -3.44 0.81 -29.07
C ASN A 172 -3.82 0.64 -30.54
N GLU A 173 -3.31 1.47 -31.45
CA GLU A 173 -3.55 1.32 -32.88
C GLU A 173 -3.00 -0.02 -33.43
N PHE A 174 -1.79 -0.40 -33.02
CA PHE A 174 -1.15 -1.64 -33.46
C PHE A 174 -1.88 -2.89 -32.97
N TYR A 175 -2.44 -2.90 -31.76
CA TYR A 175 -3.18 -4.05 -31.24
C TYR A 175 -4.66 -4.02 -31.66
N ALA A 176 -5.29 -2.85 -31.75
CA ALA A 176 -6.67 -2.72 -32.22
C ALA A 176 -6.84 -3.07 -33.70
N ARG A 177 -5.76 -3.10 -34.50
CA ARG A 177 -5.84 -3.54 -35.92
C ARG A 177 -6.37 -4.96 -36.08
N PHE A 178 -6.12 -5.84 -35.11
CA PHE A 178 -6.65 -7.20 -35.13
C PHE A 178 -8.17 -7.24 -34.92
N ASP A 179 -8.71 -6.24 -34.21
CA ASP A 179 -10.16 -6.09 -34.01
C ASP A 179 -10.83 -5.33 -35.16
N ARG A 180 -10.12 -4.43 -35.86
CA ARG A 180 -10.64 -3.71 -37.05
C ARG A 180 -11.05 -4.65 -38.19
N GLU A 181 -10.36 -5.79 -38.35
CA GLU A 181 -10.69 -6.81 -39.35
C GLU A 181 -11.78 -7.79 -38.88
N ASN A 182 -12.02 -7.87 -37.56
CA ASN A 182 -13.18 -8.55 -36.97
C ASN A 182 -14.45 -7.71 -37.16
N THR A 183 -14.90 -7.63 -38.41
CA THR A 183 -16.23 -7.07 -38.78
C THR A 183 -17.38 -8.00 -38.42
N SER A 184 -17.08 -9.21 -37.93
CA SER A 184 -18.08 -10.04 -37.28
C SER A 184 -18.46 -9.38 -35.96
N ILE A 185 -19.46 -8.49 -36.02
CA ILE A 185 -20.33 -8.26 -34.86
C ILE A 185 -20.76 -9.67 -34.45
N PRO A 186 -20.40 -10.16 -33.25
CA PRO A 186 -20.98 -11.39 -32.76
C PRO A 186 -22.48 -11.15 -32.82
N VAL A 187 -23.18 -11.85 -33.71
CA VAL A 187 -24.64 -11.83 -33.73
C VAL A 187 -25.01 -12.16 -32.29
N PRO A 188 -25.67 -11.24 -31.56
CA PRO A 188 -26.10 -11.57 -30.21
C PRO A 188 -26.89 -12.86 -30.36
N LEU A 189 -26.42 -13.92 -29.73
CA LEU A 189 -27.25 -15.11 -29.59
C LEU A 189 -28.59 -14.59 -29.07
N PRO A 190 -29.74 -15.06 -29.58
CA PRO A 190 -31.01 -14.73 -28.99
C PRO A 190 -30.96 -15.21 -27.54
N CYS A 191 -30.58 -14.31 -26.64
CA CYS A 191 -30.71 -14.51 -25.21
C CYS A 191 -32.20 -14.52 -25.00
N ASP A 192 -32.73 -15.73 -24.79
CA ASP A 192 -34.04 -15.89 -24.21
C ASP A 192 -34.04 -15.04 -22.93
N ASN A 193 -34.93 -14.05 -22.82
CA ASN A 193 -34.97 -13.06 -21.74
C ASN A 193 -35.43 -13.69 -20.40
N GLN A 194 -35.02 -14.93 -20.12
CA GLN A 194 -35.41 -15.72 -18.96
C GLN A 194 -34.33 -15.82 -17.89
N ASP A 195 -33.08 -15.44 -18.19
CA ASP A 195 -32.05 -15.38 -17.17
C ASP A 195 -32.26 -14.12 -16.31
N PRO A 196 -32.31 -14.24 -14.97
CA PRO A 196 -32.45 -13.10 -14.09
C PRO A 196 -31.28 -12.12 -14.28
N PRO A 197 -31.50 -10.81 -14.11
CA PRO A 197 -30.43 -9.82 -14.24
C PRO A 197 -29.27 -10.21 -13.31
N PHE A 198 -28.05 -10.19 -13.85
CA PHE A 198 -26.84 -10.46 -13.06
C PHE A 198 -26.72 -9.39 -11.96
N LEU A 199 -26.97 -9.80 -10.72
CA LEU A 199 -26.91 -8.95 -9.55
C LEU A 199 -25.78 -9.40 -8.65
N VAL A 200 -24.92 -8.46 -8.29
CA VAL A 200 -23.89 -8.68 -7.28
C VAL A 200 -24.55 -8.65 -5.91
N THR A 201 -24.29 -9.66 -5.10
CA THR A 201 -24.78 -9.72 -3.72
C THR A 201 -23.81 -9.03 -2.77
N GLU A 202 -24.33 -8.54 -1.64
CA GLU A 202 -23.49 -7.94 -0.59
C GLU A 202 -22.44 -8.92 -0.06
N GLN A 203 -22.79 -10.20 0.02
CA GLN A 203 -21.86 -11.23 0.46
C GLN A 203 -20.69 -11.42 -0.52
N GLU A 204 -20.93 -11.33 -1.82
CA GLU A 204 -19.88 -11.39 -2.84
C GLU A 204 -18.96 -10.18 -2.80
N THR A 205 -19.54 -8.97 -2.71
CA THR A 205 -18.78 -7.73 -2.53
C THR A 205 -17.89 -7.82 -1.29
N ARG A 206 -18.44 -8.22 -0.15
CA ARG A 206 -17.69 -8.40 1.10
C ARG A 206 -16.57 -9.44 0.96
N ARG A 207 -16.83 -10.57 0.29
CA ARG A 207 -15.80 -11.59 0.01
C ARG A 207 -14.68 -11.04 -0.88
N ALA A 208 -15.02 -10.22 -1.88
CA ALA A 208 -14.03 -9.57 -2.73
C ALA A 208 -13.16 -8.59 -1.93
N LEU A 209 -13.77 -7.71 -1.14
CA LEU A 209 -13.06 -6.73 -0.30
C LEU A 209 -12.14 -7.41 0.74
N THR A 210 -12.58 -8.50 1.37
CA THR A 210 -11.75 -9.24 2.35
C THR A 210 -10.56 -9.96 1.71
N ARG A 211 -10.61 -10.29 0.41
CA ARG A 211 -9.52 -10.93 -0.32
C ARG A 211 -8.42 -9.95 -0.77
N LEU A 212 -8.65 -8.65 -0.65
CA LEU A 212 -7.65 -7.64 -1.04
C LEU A 212 -6.32 -7.81 -0.28
N ASP A 213 -5.22 -7.54 -0.98
CA ASP A 213 -3.90 -7.43 -0.35
C ASP A 213 -3.73 -6.02 0.21
N MET A 214 -3.69 -5.92 1.54
CA MET A 214 -3.56 -4.65 2.26
C MET A 214 -2.26 -3.88 1.97
N ASN A 215 -1.26 -4.53 1.37
CA ASN A 215 0.04 -3.93 1.06
C ASN A 215 0.11 -3.34 -0.35
N LYS A 216 -0.94 -3.51 -1.17
CA LYS A 216 -1.00 -2.88 -2.49
C LYS A 216 -1.18 -1.37 -2.38
N ALA A 217 -0.76 -0.67 -3.44
CA ALA A 217 -0.98 0.76 -3.58
C ALA A 217 -2.49 1.05 -3.71
N ALA A 218 -2.89 2.26 -3.35
CA ALA A 218 -4.22 2.76 -3.68
C ALA A 218 -4.37 2.88 -5.21
N GLY A 219 -5.60 2.64 -5.69
CA GLY A 219 -5.97 2.89 -7.09
C GLY A 219 -6.14 4.39 -7.38
N PRO A 220 -6.67 4.74 -8.57
CA PRO A 220 -6.95 6.13 -8.95
C PRO A 220 -7.92 6.83 -7.97
N ASP A 221 -8.79 6.05 -7.33
CA ASP A 221 -9.72 6.49 -6.30
C ASP A 221 -9.03 6.89 -4.97
N ASN A 222 -7.71 6.66 -4.87
CA ASN A 222 -6.89 6.94 -3.69
C ASN A 222 -7.35 6.24 -2.37
N ILE A 223 -8.30 5.31 -2.44
CA ILE A 223 -8.71 4.48 -1.30
C ILE A 223 -7.71 3.34 -1.11
N LYS A 224 -7.15 3.23 0.10
CA LYS A 224 -6.17 2.18 0.41
C LYS A 224 -6.87 0.81 0.49
N PRO A 225 -6.31 -0.26 -0.12
CA PRO A 225 -6.83 -1.62 0.02
C PRO A 225 -6.94 -2.09 1.48
N ARG A 226 -6.08 -1.56 2.35
CA ARG A 226 -6.15 -1.79 3.80
C ARG A 226 -7.46 -1.27 4.42
N LEU A 227 -7.95 -0.11 4.00
CA LEU A 227 -9.22 0.46 4.47
C LEU A 227 -10.38 -0.43 4.03
N LEU A 228 -10.44 -0.71 2.73
CA LEU A 228 -11.48 -1.55 2.11
C LEU A 228 -11.58 -2.93 2.77
N LYS A 229 -10.45 -3.57 3.04
CA LYS A 229 -10.39 -4.87 3.71
C LYS A 229 -10.85 -4.79 5.17
N THR A 230 -10.41 -3.76 5.89
CA THR A 230 -10.71 -3.60 7.33
C THR A 230 -12.18 -3.24 7.55
N CYS A 231 -12.74 -2.39 6.69
CA CYS A 231 -14.13 -1.93 6.76
C CYS A 231 -15.05 -2.69 5.79
N SER A 232 -14.65 -3.90 5.41
CA SER A 232 -15.34 -4.69 4.37
C SER A 232 -16.79 -5.02 4.71
N LYS A 233 -17.13 -5.10 6.00
CA LYS A 233 -18.52 -5.31 6.44
C LYS A 233 -19.36 -4.06 6.23
N GLN A 234 -18.84 -2.91 6.66
CA GLN A 234 -19.55 -1.62 6.63
C GLN A 234 -19.75 -1.11 5.19
N LEU A 235 -18.73 -1.33 4.35
CA LEU A 235 -18.71 -0.83 2.99
C LEU A 235 -19.41 -1.76 1.99
N ALA A 236 -19.69 -3.01 2.37
CA ALA A 236 -20.23 -3.99 1.41
C ALA A 236 -21.55 -3.53 0.78
N SER A 237 -22.47 -2.96 1.58
CA SER A 237 -23.78 -2.50 1.10
C SER A 237 -23.65 -1.39 0.05
N VAL A 238 -22.89 -0.32 0.35
CA VAL A 238 -22.73 0.82 -0.55
C VAL A 238 -22.01 0.44 -1.85
N PHE A 239 -20.94 -0.37 -1.79
CA PHE A 239 -20.26 -0.83 -3.01
C PHE A 239 -21.13 -1.78 -3.83
N THR A 240 -21.94 -2.61 -3.20
CA THR A 240 -22.90 -3.47 -3.90
C THR A 240 -23.94 -2.66 -4.65
N PHE A 241 -24.44 -1.59 -4.02
CA PHE A 241 -25.34 -0.65 -4.67
C PHE A 241 -24.69 0.01 -5.89
N ILE A 242 -23.45 0.53 -5.75
CA ILE A 242 -22.69 1.11 -6.87
C ILE A 242 -22.51 0.10 -8.01
N PHE A 243 -22.10 -1.13 -7.71
CA PHE A 243 -21.89 -2.17 -8.73
C PHE A 243 -23.18 -2.52 -9.46
N ASN A 244 -24.29 -2.70 -8.73
CA ASN A 244 -25.57 -3.02 -9.34
C ASN A 244 -26.15 -1.83 -10.13
N TRP A 245 -25.92 -0.59 -9.69
CA TRP A 245 -26.26 0.60 -10.47
C TRP A 245 -25.49 0.59 -11.78
N SER A 246 -24.15 0.44 -11.72
CA SER A 246 -23.28 0.38 -12.90
C SER A 246 -23.68 -0.74 -13.88
N LEU A 247 -24.02 -1.93 -13.38
CA LEU A 247 -24.46 -3.06 -14.19
C LEU A 247 -25.83 -2.78 -14.86
N THR A 248 -26.74 -2.13 -14.15
CA THR A 248 -28.09 -1.83 -14.66
C THR A 248 -28.05 -0.73 -15.73
N THR A 249 -27.23 0.30 -15.53
CA THR A 249 -27.10 1.42 -16.50
C THR A 249 -26.05 1.15 -17.58
N SER A 250 -25.26 0.08 -17.43
CA SER A 250 -24.09 -0.20 -18.28
C SER A 250 -23.11 0.98 -18.37
N THR A 251 -23.01 1.76 -17.28
CA THR A 251 -22.11 2.92 -17.16
C THR A 251 -21.10 2.66 -16.06
N ILE A 252 -19.82 2.79 -16.36
CA ILE A 252 -18.75 2.72 -15.37
C ILE A 252 -18.52 4.14 -14.85
N PRO A 253 -18.54 4.37 -13.53
CA PRO A 253 -18.31 5.69 -12.98
C PRO A 253 -16.91 6.19 -13.37
N TYR A 254 -16.84 7.42 -13.87
CA TYR A 254 -15.59 8.08 -14.25
C TYR A 254 -14.90 8.63 -13.00
N ASN A 255 -13.57 8.51 -12.94
CA ASN A 255 -12.79 9.08 -11.85
C ASN A 255 -11.80 10.09 -12.42
N ASP A 256 -12.01 11.38 -12.14
CA ASP A 256 -11.27 12.52 -12.72
C ASP A 256 -9.76 12.56 -12.37
N ASN A 257 -9.22 11.59 -11.64
CA ASN A 257 -7.81 11.58 -11.22
C ASN A 257 -6.80 11.12 -12.30
N ASP A 258 -7.25 10.85 -13.54
CA ASP A 258 -6.36 10.59 -14.69
C ASP A 258 -5.89 11.88 -15.39
N GLY A 259 -6.25 13.06 -14.88
CA GLY A 259 -5.67 14.34 -15.31
C GLY A 259 -4.26 14.57 -14.75
N GLY A 260 -3.24 14.06 -15.45
CA GLY A 260 -1.85 14.49 -15.30
C GLY A 260 -1.60 15.91 -15.81
#